data_AF-A0A850ZLR5-F1
#
_entry.id   AF-A0A850ZLR5-F1
#
_cell.length_a   1.000
_cell.length_b   1.000
_cell.length_c   1.000
_cell.angle_alpha   90.00
_cell.angle_beta   90.00
_cell.angle_gamma   90.00
#
_symmetry.space_group_name_H-M   'P 1'
#
loop_
_entity.id
_entity.type
_entity.pdbx_description
1 polymer ?
#
loop_
_entity_poly.entity_id
_entity_poly.type
_entity_poly.pdbx_seq_one_letter_code
_entity_poly.pdbx_strand_id
1 'polypeptide(L)'
;KVDNSSLTGESEPQSRSCDFTHENPLETRNIAFYSTTCVEGTATGIVINTGDRTIIGRIASLASGVGNEKTPIAIEIEHFVYLVAGVAISIGVLFFIISVSMRYKILDSIIFLIGII
;
A
#
# COMPACT_ATOMS: atom_id res chain seq x y z
N LYS A 1 -30.57 8.94 -16.57
CA LYS A 1 -30.07 8.69 -15.21
C LYS A 1 -28.71 8.03 -15.27
N VAL A 2 -27.87 8.21 -14.25
CA VAL A 2 -26.53 7.64 -14.18
C VAL A 2 -26.36 6.86 -12.88
N ASP A 3 -25.52 5.84 -12.92
CA ASP A 3 -25.10 5.06 -11.76
C ASP A 3 -23.80 5.62 -11.18
N ASN A 4 -23.89 6.09 -9.93
CA ASN A 4 -22.79 6.66 -9.17
C ASN A 4 -22.17 5.66 -8.18
N SER A 5 -22.52 4.38 -8.22
CA SER A 5 -22.03 3.32 -7.32
C SER A 5 -20.51 3.27 -7.21
N SER A 6 -19.80 3.54 -8.31
CA SER A 6 -18.32 3.59 -8.33
C SER A 6 -17.72 4.73 -7.49
N LEU A 7 -18.50 5.78 -7.17
CA LEU A 7 -18.05 6.96 -6.44
C LEU A 7 -18.67 7.06 -5.04
N THR A 8 -19.96 6.74 -4.90
CA THR A 8 -20.69 6.85 -3.63
C THR A 8 -20.93 5.52 -2.93
N GLY A 9 -20.76 4.39 -3.63
CA GLY A 9 -21.12 3.05 -3.13
C GLY A 9 -22.62 2.73 -3.20
N GLU A 10 -23.44 3.70 -3.61
CA GLU A 10 -24.90 3.56 -3.70
C GLU A 10 -25.34 3.24 -5.14
N SER A 11 -26.10 2.17 -5.32
CA SER A 11 -26.58 1.71 -6.64
C SER A 11 -27.86 2.41 -7.12
N GLU A 12 -28.37 3.38 -6.37
CA GLU A 12 -29.59 4.10 -6.76
C GLU A 12 -29.30 5.05 -7.94
N PRO A 13 -29.97 4.88 -9.10
CA PRO A 13 -29.71 5.71 -10.27
C PRO A 13 -30.08 7.17 -10.04
N GLN A 14 -29.11 8.06 -10.24
CA GLN A 14 -29.26 9.50 -10.05
C GLN A 14 -29.64 10.21 -11.36
N SER A 15 -30.64 11.09 -11.29
CA SER A 15 -31.06 11.91 -12.44
C SER A 15 -30.07 13.03 -12.73
N ARG A 16 -29.87 13.36 -14.01
CA ARG A 16 -29.00 14.45 -14.47
C ARG A 16 -29.80 15.50 -15.23
N SER A 17 -29.46 16.77 -15.04
CA SER A 17 -30.13 17.94 -15.62
C SER A 17 -29.11 19.03 -15.92
N CYS A 18 -29.41 19.94 -16.84
CA CYS A 18 -28.52 21.07 -17.15
C CYS A 18 -28.49 22.12 -16.02
N ASP A 19 -29.52 22.16 -15.19
CA ASP A 19 -29.65 23.13 -14.10
C ASP A 19 -28.71 22.82 -12.94
N PHE A 20 -28.15 23.88 -12.37
CA PHE A 20 -27.37 23.82 -11.14
C PHE A 20 -28.30 23.58 -9.95
N THR A 21 -28.14 22.46 -9.26
CA THR A 21 -29.06 22.06 -8.18
C THR A 21 -28.43 22.10 -6.80
N HIS A 22 -27.10 22.02 -6.68
CA HIS A 22 -26.43 22.03 -5.39
C HIS A 22 -25.01 22.60 -5.46
N GLU A 23 -24.52 23.21 -4.37
CA GLU A 23 -23.16 23.76 -4.29
C GLU A 23 -22.09 22.68 -4.30
N ASN A 24 -22.37 21.51 -3.71
CA ASN A 24 -21.47 20.37 -3.74
C ASN A 24 -21.43 19.77 -5.16
N PRO A 25 -20.27 19.75 -5.84
CA PRO A 25 -20.15 19.18 -7.18
C PRO A 25 -20.58 17.71 -7.26
N LEU A 26 -20.43 16.94 -6.17
CA LEU A 26 -20.77 15.51 -6.13
C LEU A 26 -22.28 15.24 -6.18
N GLU A 27 -23.07 16.20 -5.70
CA GLU A 27 -24.52 16.07 -5.53
C GLU A 27 -25.31 16.86 -6.58
N THR A 28 -24.68 17.84 -7.23
CA THR A 28 -25.34 18.58 -8.31
C THR A 28 -25.64 17.67 -9.51
N ARG A 29 -26.78 17.91 -10.15
CA ARG A 29 -27.28 17.08 -11.25
C ARG A 29 -26.67 17.43 -12.61
N ASN A 30 -25.97 18.56 -12.72
CA ASN A 30 -25.35 19.05 -13.95
C ASN A 30 -23.91 18.57 -14.19
N ILE A 31 -23.39 17.70 -13.33
CA ILE A 31 -22.08 17.09 -13.49
C ILE A 31 -22.24 15.57 -13.64
N ALA A 32 -21.50 14.99 -14.58
CA ALA A 32 -21.32 13.55 -14.70
C ALA A 32 -19.85 13.21 -14.43
N PHE A 33 -19.60 12.09 -13.76
CA PHE A 33 -18.26 11.72 -13.30
C PHE A 33 -17.66 10.61 -14.14
N TYR A 34 -16.33 10.64 -14.29
CA TYR A 34 -15.60 9.51 -14.85
C TYR A 34 -15.78 8.27 -13.97
N SER A 35 -15.91 7.09 -14.58
CA SER A 35 -16.31 5.81 -13.95
C SER A 35 -17.79 5.68 -13.56
N THR A 36 -18.68 6.60 -13.98
CA THR A 36 -20.14 6.43 -13.82
C THR A 36 -20.79 5.98 -15.13
N THR A 37 -21.80 5.11 -15.03
CA THR A 37 -22.46 4.52 -16.20
C THR A 37 -23.81 5.17 -16.46
N CYS A 38 -24.13 5.48 -17.72
CA CYS A 38 -25.47 5.92 -18.08
C CYS A 38 -26.44 4.72 -18.07
N VAL A 39 -27.45 4.77 -17.20
CA VAL A 39 -28.45 3.69 -17.07
C VAL A 39 -29.56 3.85 -18.11
N GLU A 40 -30.00 5.09 -18.32
CA GLU A 40 -31.07 5.41 -19.26
C GLU A 40 -31.00 6.86 -19.74
N GLY A 41 -31.48 7.10 -20.96
CA GLY A 41 -31.54 8.42 -21.59
C GLY A 41 -30.29 8.77 -22.40
N THR A 42 -30.27 10.00 -22.91
CA THR A 42 -29.16 10.56 -23.69
C THR A 42 -28.83 11.94 -23.15
N ALA A 43 -27.54 12.26 -23.04
CA ALA A 43 -27.07 13.55 -22.57
C ALA A 43 -25.88 14.00 -23.42
N THR A 44 -25.70 15.31 -23.52
CA THR A 44 -24.51 15.94 -24.11
C THR A 44 -23.93 16.89 -23.07
N GLY A 45 -22.62 16.95 -22.95
CA GLY A 45 -21.94 17.78 -21.97
C GLY A 45 -20.54 18.16 -22.42
N ILE A 46 -19.95 19.12 -21.73
CA ILE A 46 -18.60 19.60 -21.97
C ILE A 46 -17.66 18.90 -20.99
N VAL A 47 -16.53 18.40 -21.51
CA VAL A 47 -15.50 17.77 -20.66
C VAL A 47 -14.82 18.83 -19.81
N ILE A 48 -14.98 18.75 -18.49
CA ILE A 48 -14.36 19.66 -17.51
C ILE A 48 -13.02 19.17 -16.98
N ASN A 49 -12.84 17.85 -16.84
CA ASN A 49 -11.63 17.22 -16.30
C ASN A 49 -11.30 15.91 -17.05
N THR A 50 -10.01 15.60 -17.19
CA THR A 50 -9.50 14.41 -17.88
C THR A 50 -8.38 13.74 -17.08
N GLY A 51 -8.28 12.41 -17.22
CA GLY A 51 -7.23 11.59 -16.58
C GLY A 51 -7.19 11.74 -15.06
N ASP A 52 -5.99 11.95 -14.51
CA ASP A 52 -5.73 12.09 -13.07
C ASP A 52 -6.41 13.30 -12.43
N ARG A 53 -6.85 14.28 -13.22
CA ARG A 53 -7.60 15.46 -12.73
C ARG A 53 -9.07 15.17 -12.49
N THR A 54 -9.58 14.02 -12.94
CA THR A 54 -10.94 13.57 -12.60
C THR A 54 -11.02 13.21 -11.11
N ILE A 55 -12.23 13.21 -10.54
CA ILE A 55 -12.42 12.84 -9.13
C ILE A 55 -11.90 11.43 -8.85
N ILE A 56 -12.25 10.46 -9.71
CA ILE A 56 -11.78 9.08 -9.57
C ILE A 56 -10.27 8.95 -9.83
N GLY A 57 -9.70 9.74 -10.75
CA GLY A 57 -8.25 9.79 -10.98
C GLY A 57 -7.49 10.27 -9.75
N ARG A 58 -8.01 11.29 -9.06
CA ARG A 58 -7.45 11.75 -7.79
C ARG A 58 -7.57 10.69 -6.69
N ILE A 59 -8.69 9.98 -6.60
CA ILE A 59 -8.88 8.87 -5.64
C ILE A 59 -7.89 7.73 -5.93
N ALA A 60 -7.73 7.35 -7.20
CA ALA A 60 -6.79 6.31 -7.62
C ALA A 60 -5.33 6.70 -7.31
N SER A 61 -4.97 7.97 -7.53
CA SER A 61 -3.66 8.51 -7.20
C SER A 61 -3.40 8.49 -5.68
N LEU A 62 -4.40 8.87 -4.87
CA LEU A 62 -4.32 8.79 -3.41
C LEU A 62 -4.18 7.34 -2.93
N ALA A 63 -4.96 6.41 -3.48
CA ALA A 63 -4.91 4.99 -3.13
C ALA A 63 -3.56 4.37 -3.50
N SER A 64 -3.00 4.76 -4.65
CA SER A 64 -1.69 4.29 -5.14
C SER A 64 -0.51 4.94 -4.40
N GLY A 65 -0.73 6.12 -3.81
CA GLY A 65 0.25 6.87 -3.03
C GLY A 65 0.37 6.42 -1.58
N VAL A 66 -0.42 5.46 -1.12
CA VAL A 66 -0.26 4.85 0.20
C VAL A 66 1.04 4.06 0.18
N GLY A 67 2.05 4.59 0.87
CA GLY A 67 3.36 3.95 0.98
C GLY A 67 3.25 2.53 1.53
N ASN A 68 4.11 1.65 1.05
CA ASN A 68 4.30 0.32 1.65
C ASN A 68 4.95 0.48 3.03
N GLU A 69 4.13 0.77 4.03
CA GLU A 69 4.55 0.68 5.42
C GLU A 69 4.72 -0.79 5.80
N LYS A 70 5.78 -1.09 6.56
CA LYS A 70 5.96 -2.44 7.11
C LYS A 70 4.77 -2.76 8.00
N THR A 71 4.19 -3.96 7.82
CA THR A 71 3.11 -4.41 8.70
C THR A 71 3.63 -4.56 10.14
N PRO A 72 2.77 -4.43 11.17
CA PRO A 72 3.19 -4.65 12.55
C PRO A 72 3.87 -6.01 12.76
N ILE A 73 3.37 -7.05 12.08
CA ILE A 73 3.97 -8.40 12.11
C ILE A 73 5.36 -8.41 11.45
N ALA A 74 5.55 -7.70 10.32
CA ALA A 74 6.85 -7.62 9.68
C ALA A 74 7.90 -6.94 10.57
N ILE A 75 7.51 -5.90 11.31
CA ILE A 75 8.38 -5.22 12.28
C ILE A 75 8.78 -6.17 13.42
N GLU A 76 7.83 -6.94 13.95
CA GLU A 76 8.12 -7.91 15.01
C GLU A 76 9.01 -9.08 14.53
N ILE A 77 8.79 -9.57 13.30
CA ILE A 77 9.66 -10.59 12.70
C ILE A 77 11.08 -10.05 12.55
N GLU A 78 11.23 -8.82 12.06
CA GLU A 78 12.54 -8.18 11.91
C GLU A 78 13.25 -8.05 13.27
N HIS A 79 12.53 -7.62 14.31
CA HIS A 79 13.07 -7.56 15.67
C HIS A 79 13.50 -8.94 16.17
N PHE A 80 12.66 -9.97 15.98
CA PHE A 80 12.96 -11.34 16.36
C PHE A 80 14.20 -11.88 15.63
N VAL A 81 14.31 -11.64 14.32
CA VAL A 81 15.47 -12.04 13.51
C VAL A 81 16.75 -11.38 14.03
N TYR A 82 16.70 -10.09 14.35
CA TYR A 82 17.87 -9.39 14.92
C TYR A 82 18.25 -9.91 16.30
N LEU A 83 17.27 -10.27 17.15
CA LEU A 83 17.52 -10.88 18.45
C LEU A 83 18.24 -12.24 18.30
N VAL A 84 17.71 -13.13 17.46
CA VAL A 84 18.30 -14.46 17.24
C VAL A 84 19.68 -14.35 16.61
N ALA A 85 19.85 -13.49 15.59
CA ALA A 85 21.15 -13.26 14.96
C ALA A 85 22.17 -12.68 15.95
N GLY A 86 21.77 -11.75 16.81
CA GLY A 86 22.63 -11.19 17.86
C GLY A 86 23.12 -12.25 18.85
N VAL A 87 22.23 -13.16 19.27
CA VAL A 87 22.60 -14.29 20.14
C VAL A 87 23.53 -15.26 19.43
N ALA A 88 23.21 -15.66 18.19
CA ALA A 88 24.02 -16.60 17.40
C ALA A 88 25.44 -16.07 17.16
N ILE A 89 25.58 -14.80 16.77
CA ILE A 89 26.88 -14.15 16.57
C ILE A 89 27.65 -14.05 17.89
N SER A 90 26.98 -13.70 19.00
CA SER A 90 27.63 -13.60 20.32
C SER A 90 28.20 -14.94 20.77
N ILE A 91 27.44 -16.03 20.60
CA ILE A 91 27.90 -17.39 20.92
C ILE A 91 29.02 -17.80 19.95
N GLY A 92 28.87 -17.55 18.66
CA GLY A 92 29.89 -17.86 17.65
C GLY A 92 31.24 -17.19 17.96
N VAL A 93 31.23 -15.89 18.26
CA VAL A 93 32.44 -15.14 18.63
C VAL A 93 33.04 -15.64 19.94
N LEU A 94 32.22 -15.97 20.95
CA LEU A 94 32.71 -16.52 22.21
C LEU A 94 33.46 -17.85 21.98
N PHE A 95 32.86 -18.77 21.21
CA PHE A 95 33.49 -20.05 20.90
C PHE A 95 34.74 -19.89 20.03
N PHE A 96 34.75 -18.93 19.10
CA PHE A 96 35.93 -18.60 18.30
C PHE A 96 37.10 -18.15 19.19
N ILE A 97 36.86 -17.26 20.15
CA ILE A 97 37.90 -16.78 21.10
C ILE A 97 38.44 -17.95 21.95
N ILE A 98 37.54 -18.81 22.46
CA ILE A 98 37.94 -20.00 23.25
C ILE A 98 38.80 -20.94 22.41
N SER A 99 38.38 -21.23 21.17
CA SER A 99 39.09 -22.13 20.25
C SER A 99 40.50 -21.62 19.95
N VAL A 100 40.66 -20.32 19.68
CA VAL A 100 41.96 -19.70 19.44
C VAL A 100 42.84 -19.73 20.71
N SER A 101 42.26 -19.46 21.89
CA SER A 101 42.98 -19.53 23.16
C SER A 101 43.49 -20.95 23.48
N MET A 102 42.76 -21.99 23.03
CA MET A 102 43.15 -23.39 23.15
C MET A 102 44.16 -23.84 22.08
N ARG A 103 44.67 -22.93 21.24
CA ARG A 103 45.68 -23.19 20.18
C ARG A 103 45.20 -24.16 19.09
N TYR A 104 43.89 -24.24 18.83
CA TYR A 104 43.39 -24.91 17.64
C TYR A 104 43.87 -24.20 16.35
N LYS A 105 43.89 -24.93 15.23
CA LYS A 105 44.17 -24.29 13.94
C LYS A 105 43.04 -23.30 13.63
N ILE A 106 43.40 -22.12 13.14
CA ILE A 106 42.45 -21.05 12.78
C ILE A 106 41.36 -21.56 11.82
N LEU A 107 41.72 -22.49 10.92
CA LEU A 107 40.81 -23.13 9.99
C LEU A 107 39.71 -23.92 10.70
N ASP A 108 40.04 -24.65 11.76
CA ASP A 108 39.07 -25.39 12.57
C ASP A 108 38.16 -24.42 13.34
N SER A 109 38.73 -23.33 13.89
CA SER A 109 37.97 -22.29 14.58
C SER A 109 36.93 -21.60 13.69
N ILE A 110 37.25 -21.37 12.41
CA ILE A 110 36.32 -20.79 11.42
C ILE A 110 35.20 -21.79 11.07
N ILE A 111 35.53 -23.08 10.95
CA ILE A 111 34.51 -24.13 10.71
C ILE A 111 33.52 -24.21 11.87
N PHE A 112 34.00 -24.14 13.12
CA PHE A 112 33.12 -24.09 14.29
C PHE A 112 32.26 -22.82 14.33
N LEU A 113 32.81 -21.66 13.95
CA LEU A 113 32.07 -20.39 13.90
C LEU A 113 30.89 -20.45 12.92
N ILE A 114 31.12 -20.97 11.70
CA ILE A 114 30.07 -21.13 10.68
C ILE A 114 29.07 -22.22 11.07
N GLY A 115 29.48 -23.24 11.84
CA GLY A 115 28.56 -24.26 12.34
C GLY A 115 27.62 -23.78 13.45
N ILE A 116 27.95 -22.68 14.13
CA ILE A 116 27.16 -22.11 15.24
C ILE A 116 26.20 -21.02 14.75
N ILE A 117 26.59 -20.26 13.73
CA ILE A 117 25.80 -19.17 13.12
C ILE A 117 24.91 -19.75 12.03
#